data_AF-A0A059WIS6-F1
#
_entry.id   AF-A0A059WIS6-F1
#
_cell.length_a   1.000
_cell.length_b   1.000
_cell.length_c   1.000
_cell.angle_alpha   90.00
_cell.angle_beta   90.00
_cell.angle_gamma   90.00
#
_symmetry.space_group_name_H-M   'P 1'
#
loop_
_entity.id
_entity.type
_entity.pdbx_description
1 polymer ?
#
loop_
_entity_poly.entity_id
_entity_poly.type
_entity_poly.pdbx_seq_one_letter_code
_entity_poly.pdbx_strand_id
1 'polypeptide(L)'
;RRYGAFLWSGDVQSLWETLRTHVPIAVNTGLSGIPYWGTDIGGFVPTAEYTGELHVRWFQFGAFCPSFRAHGRHWHLRLPWGWNGGDGGPRETNGFNPAPEELNNPRVEPILKKYLELRLG
;
A
#
# COMPACT_ATOMS: atom_id res chain seq x y z
N ARG A 1 -10.60 -3.91 20.19
CA ARG A 1 -11.34 -5.21 20.17
C ARG A 1 -12.83 -5.08 20.53
N ARG A 2 -13.22 -4.48 21.66
CA ARG A 2 -14.63 -4.50 22.15
C ARG A 2 -15.66 -3.75 21.29
N TYR A 3 -15.22 -2.89 20.36
CA TYR A 3 -16.09 -2.04 19.54
C TYR A 3 -15.94 -2.27 18.03
N GLY A 4 -15.38 -3.40 17.60
CA GLY A 4 -15.19 -3.67 16.16
C GLY A 4 -14.20 -2.72 15.46
N ALA A 5 -13.34 -2.03 16.21
CA ALA A 5 -12.38 -1.08 15.66
C ALA A 5 -11.37 -1.77 14.73
N PHE A 6 -11.27 -1.24 13.51
CA PHE A 6 -10.19 -1.52 12.56
C PHE A 6 -9.08 -0.51 12.81
N LEU A 7 -7.93 -1.00 13.31
CA LEU A 7 -6.77 -0.15 13.50
C LEU A 7 -5.98 -0.09 12.20
N TRP A 8 -5.50 1.09 11.83
CA TRP A 8 -4.50 1.23 10.79
C TRP A 8 -3.29 2.02 11.31
N SER A 9 -2.17 1.91 10.60
CA SER A 9 -0.88 2.50 10.99
C SER A 9 -0.80 4.04 10.93
N GLY A 10 -1.84 4.74 10.48
CA GLY A 10 -1.83 6.19 10.30
C GLY A 10 -1.12 6.65 9.03
N ASP A 11 -0.83 7.95 8.98
CA ASP A 11 -0.32 8.68 7.83
C ASP A 11 1.20 8.50 7.65
N VAL A 12 1.63 7.26 7.42
CA VAL A 12 3.05 6.91 7.29
C VAL A 12 3.64 7.32 5.95
N GLN A 13 4.97 7.47 5.91
CA GLN A 13 5.70 7.68 4.67
C GLN A 13 5.84 6.40 3.86
N SER A 14 5.89 6.55 2.54
CA SER A 14 6.08 5.46 1.58
C SER A 14 7.57 5.15 1.44
N LEU A 15 8.13 4.43 2.41
CA LEU A 15 9.55 4.04 2.48
C LEU A 15 9.68 2.52 2.63
N TRP A 16 10.79 1.96 2.16
CA TRP A 16 11.12 0.55 2.40
C TRP A 16 11.28 0.23 3.89
N GLU A 17 11.86 1.15 4.64
CA GLU A 17 12.01 1.04 6.09
C GLU A 17 10.65 0.98 6.79
N THR A 18 9.68 1.78 6.35
CA THR A 18 8.32 1.75 6.90
C THR A 18 7.65 0.40 6.64
N LEU A 19 7.75 -0.13 5.42
CA LEU A 19 7.23 -1.47 5.10
C LEU A 19 7.90 -2.56 5.98
N ARG A 20 9.22 -2.51 6.14
CA ARG A 20 9.95 -3.43 7.03
C ARG A 20 9.44 -3.35 8.46
N THR A 21 9.21 -2.13 8.97
CA THR A 21 8.76 -1.88 10.33
C THR A 21 7.32 -2.33 10.57
N HIS A 22 6.49 -2.38 9.52
CA HIS A 22 5.12 -2.88 9.62
C HIS A 22 5.01 -4.36 9.93
N VAL A 23 5.98 -5.19 9.56
CA VAL A 23 5.98 -6.63 9.89
C VAL A 23 5.96 -6.85 11.42
N PRO A 24 6.92 -6.34 12.21
CA PRO A 24 6.87 -6.49 13.67
C PRO A 24 5.69 -5.73 14.31
N ILE A 25 5.27 -4.58 13.75
CA ILE A 25 4.07 -3.88 14.26
C ILE A 25 2.83 -4.76 14.12
N ALA A 26 2.63 -5.43 12.99
CA ALA A 26 1.49 -6.31 12.76
C ALA A 26 1.43 -7.43 13.82
N VAL A 27 2.58 -8.09 14.05
CA VAL A 27 2.70 -9.17 15.03
C VAL A 27 2.42 -8.67 16.45
N ASN A 28 3.07 -7.58 16.86
CA ASN A 28 2.89 -7.01 18.20
C ASN A 28 1.46 -6.51 18.44
N THR A 29 0.80 -5.97 17.41
CA THR A 29 -0.59 -5.52 17.48
C THR A 29 -1.55 -6.70 17.69
N GLY A 30 -1.32 -7.80 16.98
CA GLY A 30 -2.04 -9.06 17.18
C GLY A 30 -1.85 -9.62 18.60
N LEU A 31 -0.62 -9.67 19.09
CA LEU A 31 -0.29 -10.11 20.45
C LEU A 31 -0.89 -9.20 21.54
N SER A 32 -1.09 -7.92 21.23
CA SER A 32 -1.78 -6.95 22.10
C SER A 32 -3.30 -7.07 22.08
N GLY A 33 -3.86 -8.09 21.40
CA GLY A 33 -5.29 -8.36 21.37
C GLY A 33 -6.09 -7.50 20.38
N ILE A 34 -5.44 -6.95 19.36
CA ILE A 34 -6.07 -6.19 18.27
C ILE A 34 -5.98 -7.02 16.98
N PRO A 35 -6.96 -7.90 16.70
CA PRO A 35 -6.89 -8.81 15.56
C PRO A 35 -7.19 -8.14 14.20
N TYR A 36 -7.84 -6.97 14.20
CA TYR A 36 -8.18 -6.22 12.99
C TYR A 36 -7.24 -5.04 12.82
N TRP A 37 -6.12 -5.30 12.15
CA TRP A 37 -5.11 -4.31 11.82
C TRP A 37 -4.74 -4.35 10.34
N GLY A 38 -4.32 -3.21 9.79
CA GLY A 38 -3.69 -3.12 8.48
C GLY A 38 -2.99 -1.79 8.27
N THR A 39 -2.60 -1.52 7.04
CA THR A 39 -1.90 -0.29 6.66
C THR A 39 -2.52 0.27 5.39
N ASP A 40 -2.13 1.49 5.07
CA ASP A 40 -2.33 2.02 3.72
C ASP A 40 -1.35 1.32 2.79
N ILE A 41 -1.87 0.58 1.80
CA ILE A 41 -1.01 -0.16 0.87
C ILE A 41 -0.18 0.83 0.06
N GLY A 42 1.13 0.77 0.25
CA GLY A 42 2.09 1.70 -0.34
C GLY A 42 2.48 2.87 0.56
N GLY A 43 1.87 3.02 1.75
CA GLY A 43 2.04 4.18 2.61
C GLY A 43 1.11 5.35 2.25
N PHE A 44 0.94 6.29 3.19
CA PHE A 44 0.02 7.43 3.00
C PHE A 44 0.68 8.58 2.26
N VAL A 45 1.88 9.02 2.70
CA VAL A 45 2.62 10.11 2.08
C VAL A 45 3.69 9.54 1.15
N PRO A 46 3.60 9.74 -0.18
CA PRO A 46 4.63 9.26 -1.09
C PRO A 46 5.95 10.01 -0.92
N THR A 47 7.03 9.28 -1.16
CA THR A 47 8.42 9.77 -1.13
C THR A 47 9.11 9.38 -2.43
N ALA A 48 10.37 9.79 -2.63
CA ALA A 48 11.15 9.36 -3.78
C ALA A 48 11.32 7.83 -3.90
N GLU A 49 11.16 7.08 -2.80
CA GLU A 49 11.22 5.61 -2.82
C GLU A 49 9.91 4.95 -3.31
N TYR A 50 8.83 5.73 -3.45
CA TYR A 50 7.54 5.21 -3.88
C TYR A 50 7.51 4.94 -5.38
N THR A 51 7.85 3.70 -5.73
CA THR A 51 7.83 3.13 -7.09
C THR A 51 6.77 2.04 -7.23
N GLY A 52 6.56 1.56 -8.46
CA GLY A 52 5.70 0.40 -8.70
C GLY A 52 6.17 -0.83 -7.92
N GLU A 53 7.48 -0.99 -7.72
CA GLU A 53 8.04 -2.09 -6.93
C GLU A 53 7.64 -2.00 -5.45
N LEU A 54 7.83 -0.84 -4.80
CA LEU A 54 7.46 -0.66 -3.40
C LEU A 54 5.95 -0.89 -3.22
N HIS A 55 5.13 -0.37 -4.14
CA HIS A 55 3.69 -0.58 -4.11
C HIS A 55 3.33 -2.07 -4.23
N VAL A 56 3.93 -2.81 -5.17
CA VAL A 56 3.72 -4.26 -5.34
C VAL A 56 4.09 -5.01 -4.07
N ARG A 57 5.26 -4.75 -3.47
CA ARG A 57 5.68 -5.45 -2.24
C ARG A 57 4.74 -5.17 -1.08
N TRP A 58 4.27 -3.95 -0.97
CA TRP A 58 3.31 -3.58 0.06
C TRP A 58 1.94 -4.23 -0.16
N PHE A 59 1.50 -4.33 -1.41
CA PHE A 59 0.24 -4.98 -1.76
C PHE A 59 0.28 -6.49 -1.45
N GLN A 60 1.40 -7.15 -1.76
CA GLN A 60 1.66 -8.54 -1.39
C GLN A 60 1.56 -8.74 0.13
N PHE A 61 2.19 -7.87 0.91
CA PHE A 61 2.10 -7.89 2.37
C PHE A 61 0.66 -7.66 2.86
N GLY A 62 -0.01 -6.65 2.31
CA GLY A 62 -1.39 -6.30 2.67
C GLY A 62 -2.38 -7.44 2.39
N ALA A 63 -2.17 -8.22 1.33
CA ALA A 63 -3.03 -9.36 0.99
C ALA A 63 -3.06 -10.45 2.09
N PHE A 64 -2.09 -10.48 2.99
CA PHE A 64 -2.07 -11.39 4.14
C PHE A 64 -2.33 -10.68 5.47
N CYS A 65 -2.64 -9.38 5.46
CA CYS A 65 -3.05 -8.64 6.64
C CYS A 65 -4.56 -8.77 6.89
N PRO A 66 -5.02 -8.68 8.15
CA PRO A 66 -6.45 -8.74 8.48
C PRO A 66 -7.29 -7.69 7.72
N SER A 67 -6.76 -6.48 7.56
CA SER A 67 -7.34 -5.41 6.74
C SER A 67 -6.53 -5.21 5.47
N PHE A 68 -7.23 -5.22 4.33
CA PHE A 68 -6.65 -5.06 3.00
C PHE A 68 -7.21 -3.78 2.35
N ARG A 69 -6.42 -2.70 2.36
CA ARG A 69 -6.89 -1.35 2.02
C ARG A 69 -5.87 -0.56 1.21
N ALA A 70 -6.26 -0.16 0.01
CA ALA A 70 -5.52 0.80 -0.80
C ALA A 70 -5.98 2.23 -0.47
N HIS A 71 -5.06 3.05 0.04
CA HIS A 71 -5.33 4.44 0.41
C HIS A 71 -4.01 5.23 0.47
N GLY A 72 -4.09 6.56 0.40
CA GLY A 72 -2.95 7.46 0.51
C GLY A 72 -3.10 8.70 -0.36
N ARG A 73 -2.19 9.66 -0.20
CA ARG A 73 -1.98 10.77 -1.14
C ARG A 73 -1.52 10.23 -2.49
N HIS A 74 -1.78 10.93 -3.58
CA HIS A 74 -1.64 10.45 -4.96
C HIS A 74 -2.45 9.15 -5.20
N TRP A 75 -3.71 9.13 -4.73
CA TRP A 75 -4.58 7.95 -4.66
C TRP A 75 -4.69 7.14 -5.98
N HIS A 76 -4.50 7.77 -7.13
CA HIS A 76 -4.58 7.11 -8.44
C HIS A 76 -3.56 5.98 -8.58
N LEU A 77 -2.33 6.17 -8.07
CA LEU A 77 -1.28 5.14 -8.08
C LEU A 77 -1.53 4.00 -7.07
N ARG A 78 -2.57 4.09 -6.23
CA ARG A 78 -2.93 3.06 -5.25
C ARG A 78 -3.98 2.12 -5.83
N LEU A 79 -4.54 2.46 -6.99
CA LEU A 79 -5.45 1.60 -7.73
C LEU A 79 -4.66 0.44 -8.34
N PRO A 80 -5.29 -0.75 -8.53
CA PRO A 80 -4.63 -1.90 -9.14
C PRO A 80 -4.01 -1.62 -10.53
N TRP A 81 -4.58 -0.67 -11.28
CA TRP A 81 -4.11 -0.26 -12.62
C TRP A 81 -3.31 1.05 -12.62
N GLY A 82 -3.05 1.65 -11.46
CA GLY A 82 -2.50 3.01 -11.34
C GLY A 82 -1.10 3.20 -11.95
N TRP A 83 -0.32 2.12 -12.08
CA TRP A 83 1.05 2.12 -12.62
C TRP A 83 1.13 1.74 -14.11
N ASN A 84 -0.01 1.47 -14.75
CA ASN A 84 -0.08 1.09 -16.17
C ASN A 84 -0.78 2.14 -17.04
N GLY A 85 -1.48 3.10 -16.44
CA GLY A 85 -2.37 4.01 -17.15
C GLY A 85 -1.68 5.20 -17.83
N GLY A 86 -0.37 5.36 -17.69
CA GLY A 86 0.38 6.52 -18.19
C GLY A 86 0.08 7.83 -17.43
N ASP A 87 -0.82 7.80 -16.46
CA ASP A 87 -1.28 8.95 -15.69
C ASP A 87 -1.22 8.67 -14.18
N GLY A 88 -0.40 9.44 -13.48
CA GLY A 88 -0.29 9.40 -12.01
C GLY A 88 -1.46 10.06 -11.28
N GLY A 89 -2.39 10.66 -12.02
CA GLY A 89 -3.56 11.35 -11.50
C GLY A 89 -3.24 12.75 -10.97
N PRO A 90 -4.16 13.35 -10.19
CA PRO A 90 -3.98 14.70 -9.66
C PRO A 90 -2.80 14.76 -8.68
N ARG A 91 -2.02 15.83 -8.77
CA ARG A 91 -0.93 16.09 -7.81
C ARG A 91 -1.51 16.52 -6.47
N GLU A 92 -1.31 15.68 -5.45
CA GLU A 92 -1.79 15.95 -4.09
C GLU A 92 -0.68 16.41 -3.14
N THR A 93 0.59 16.32 -3.55
CA THR A 93 1.75 16.83 -2.79
C THR A 93 2.77 17.48 -3.71
N ASN A 94 3.50 18.47 -3.21
CA ASN A 94 4.50 19.21 -4.00
C ASN A 94 5.84 18.47 -4.16
N GLY A 95 6.09 17.43 -3.35
CA GLY A 95 7.42 16.81 -3.21
C GLY A 95 7.58 15.44 -3.87
N PHE A 96 6.52 14.88 -4.47
CA PHE A 96 6.59 13.58 -5.12
C PHE A 96 6.00 13.65 -6.53
N ASN A 97 6.73 13.10 -7.50
CA ASN A 97 6.25 12.83 -8.83
C ASN A 97 6.85 11.49 -9.27
N PRO A 98 6.04 10.49 -9.67
CA PRO A 98 6.58 9.25 -10.19
C PRO A 98 7.35 9.52 -11.48
N ALA A 99 8.39 8.71 -11.74
CA ALA A 99 9.10 8.76 -13.01
C ALA A 99 8.12 8.42 -14.16
N PRO A 100 8.12 9.17 -15.28
CA PRO A 100 7.19 8.91 -16.38
C PRO A 100 7.23 7.47 -16.92
N GLU A 101 8.39 6.83 -16.84
CA GLU A 101 8.60 5.45 -17.28
C GLU A 101 7.89 4.45 -16.35
N GLU A 102 7.79 4.77 -15.05
CA GLU A 102 7.09 3.94 -14.06
C GLU A 102 5.56 3.96 -14.23
N LEU A 103 5.01 5.01 -14.86
CA LEU A 103 3.56 5.13 -15.10
C LEU A 103 3.05 4.20 -16.22
N ASN A 104 3.96 3.55 -16.95
CA ASN A 104 3.67 2.61 -18.01
C ASN A 104 4.33 1.25 -17.72
N ASN A 105 4.32 0.79 -16.45
CA ASN A 105 5.03 -0.41 -16.02
C ASN A 105 4.13 -1.66 -16.05
N PRO A 106 4.05 -2.40 -17.18
CA PRO A 106 3.05 -3.46 -17.40
C PRO A 106 3.17 -4.65 -16.43
N ARG A 107 4.21 -4.69 -15.61
CA ARG A 107 4.47 -5.77 -14.65
C ARG A 107 3.66 -5.61 -13.36
N VAL A 108 3.22 -4.40 -13.01
CA VAL A 108 2.59 -4.12 -11.72
C VAL A 108 1.19 -4.75 -11.64
N GLU A 109 0.28 -4.35 -12.53
CA GLU A 109 -1.13 -4.77 -12.47
C GLU A 109 -1.34 -6.30 -12.48
N PRO A 110 -0.65 -7.12 -13.31
CA PRO A 110 -0.81 -8.57 -13.26
C PRO A 110 -0.45 -9.18 -11.90
N ILE A 111 0.55 -8.61 -11.21
CA ILE A 111 0.92 -9.05 -9.86
C ILE A 111 -0.17 -8.65 -8.87
N LEU A 112 -0.65 -7.41 -8.91
CA LEU A 112 -1.71 -6.95 -8.00
C LEU A 112 -2.98 -7.79 -8.18
N LYS A 113 -3.38 -8.06 -9.43
CA LYS A 113 -4.51 -8.93 -9.75
C LYS A 113 -4.36 -10.32 -9.13
N LYS A 114 -3.19 -10.95 -9.27
CA LYS A 114 -2.91 -12.26 -8.66
C LYS A 114 -3.12 -12.27 -7.14
N TYR A 115 -2.63 -11.25 -6.44
CA TYR A 115 -2.77 -11.18 -4.97
C TYR A 115 -4.17 -10.76 -4.53
N LEU A 116 -4.89 -9.97 -5.33
CA LEU A 116 -6.30 -9.67 -5.10
C LEU A 116 -7.16 -10.94 -5.23
N GLU A 117 -6.94 -11.73 -6.28
CA GLU A 117 -7.63 -13.02 -6.47
C GLU A 117 -7.29 -14.00 -5.33
N LEU A 118 -6.02 -14.08 -4.94
CA LEU A 118 -5.58 -14.91 -3.80
C LEU A 118 -6.25 -14.53 -2.48
N ARG A 119 -6.60 -13.25 -2.29
CA ARG A 119 -7.27 -12.78 -1.08
C ARG A 119 -8.75 -13.17 -1.04
N LEU A 120 -9.38 -13.28 -2.22
CA LEU A 120 -10.82 -13.51 -2.37
C LEU A 120 -11.20 -14.99 -2.49
N GLY A 121 -10.28 -15.84 -2.96
CA GLY A 121 -10.45 -17.30 -3.02
C GLY A 121 -10.22 -17.98 -1.69
#